data_AF-A0A8T4TB45-F1
#
_entry.id   AF-A0A8T4TB45-F1
#
_cell.length_a   1.000
_cell.length_b   1.000
_cell.length_c   1.000
_cell.angle_alpha   90.00
_cell.angle_beta   90.00
_cell.angle_gamma   90.00
#
_symmetry.space_group_name_H-M   'P 1'
#
loop_
_entity.id
_entity.type
_entity.pdbx_description
1 polymer ?
#
loop_
_entity_poly.entity_id
_entity_poly.type
_entity_poly.pdbx_seq_one_letter_code
_entity_poly.pdbx_strand_id
1 'polypeptide(L)' 'MAKIKITVEGYRCERCKHEWIPRTKIIEEPIICPNCKTPYWNIPKKEKKK' A
#
# COMPACT_ATOMS: atom_id res chain seq x y z
N MET A 1 -25.09 20.23 10.40
CA MET A 1 -23.86 19.43 10.60
C MET A 1 -23.05 19.47 9.32
N ALA A 2 -21.85 20.05 9.34
CA ALA A 2 -21.00 20.18 8.15
C ALA A 2 -20.38 18.82 7.80
N LYS A 3 -20.50 18.40 6.53
CA LYS A 3 -19.81 17.21 6.00
C LYS A 3 -18.44 17.63 5.48
N ILE A 4 -17.38 16.97 5.92
CA ILE A 4 -16.02 17.13 5.38
C ILE A 4 -15.60 15.87 4.62
N LYS A 5 -14.74 16.02 3.61
CA LYS A 5 -14.08 14.91 2.92
C LYS A 5 -12.73 14.67 3.58
N ILE A 6 -12.49 13.44 4.02
CA ILE A 6 -11.20 13.02 4.59
C ILE A 6 -10.53 12.13 3.55
N THR A 7 -9.40 12.59 3.01
CA THR A 7 -8.50 11.78 2.17
C THR A 7 -7.40 11.20 3.06
N VAL A 8 -7.23 9.87 3.00
CA VAL A 8 -6.20 9.14 3.73
C VAL A 8 -5.20 8.54 2.76
N GLU A 9 -3.92 8.55 3.14
CA GLU A 9 -2.87 7.87 2.40
C GLU A 9 -2.88 6.39 2.77
N GLY A 10 -2.82 5.53 1.76
CA GLY A 10 -2.82 4.08 1.92
C GLY A 10 -1.76 3.44 1.02
N TYR A 11 -1.43 2.20 1.30
CA TYR A 11 -0.47 1.42 0.54
C TYR A 11 -1.18 0.41 -0.36
N ARG A 12 -0.59 0.17 -1.53
CA ARG A 12 -1.04 -0.83 -2.49
C ARG A 12 0.09 -1.80 -2.78
N CYS A 13 -0.19 -3.09 -2.71
CA CYS A 13 0.77 -4.12 -3.07
C CYS A 13 0.78 -4.35 -4.58
N GLU A 14 1.93 -4.19 -5.22
CA GLU A 14 2.14 -4.45 -6.65
C GLU A 14 2.10 -5.96 -7.02
N ARG A 15 2.08 -6.85 -6.01
CA ARG A 15 2.03 -8.31 -6.22
C ARG A 15 0.61 -8.86 -6.18
N CYS A 16 -0.09 -8.66 -5.06
CA CYS A 16 -1.44 -9.17 -4.84
C CYS A 16 -2.54 -8.12 -5.05
N LYS A 17 -2.18 -6.86 -5.33
CA LYS A 17 -3.10 -5.72 -5.50
C LYS A 17 -3.92 -5.39 -4.26
N HIS A 18 -3.54 -5.91 -3.09
CA HIS A 18 -4.20 -5.58 -1.84
C HIS A 18 -3.89 -4.13 -1.45
N GLU A 19 -4.93 -3.40 -1.07
CA GLU A 19 -4.86 -2.01 -0.62
C GLU A 19 -5.16 -1.99 0.88
N TRP A 20 -4.32 -1.31 1.66
CA TRP A 20 -4.53 -1.16 3.09
C TRP A 20 -4.12 0.22 3.57
N ILE A 21 -4.84 0.70 4.58
CA ILE A 21 -4.54 1.97 5.23
C ILE A 21 -3.81 1.64 6.55
N PRO A 22 -2.61 2.20 6.78
CA PRO A 22 -1.92 2.00 8.05
C PRO A 22 -2.74 2.60 9.19
N ARG A 23 -2.92 1.85 10.27
CA ARG A 23 -3.74 2.28 11.43
C ARG A 23 -3.03 3.32 12.30
N THR A 24 -1.71 3.35 12.27
CA THR A 24 -0.86 4.30 13.00
C THR A 24 -0.16 5.21 12.00
N LYS A 25 0.24 6.42 12.40
CA LYS A 25 1.25 7.20 11.69
C LYS A 25 2.56 6.42 11.75
N ILE A 26 2.72 5.45 10.86
CA ILE A 26 3.99 4.74 10.74
C ILE A 26 4.93 5.76 10.11
N ILE A 27 5.94 6.18 10.88
CA ILE A 27 7.01 7.04 10.39
C ILE A 27 7.82 6.32 9.29
N GLU A 28 7.72 4.97 9.28
CA GLU A 28 8.42 4.08 8.39
C GLU A 28 7.44 3.30 7.49
N GLU A 29 7.83 3.05 6.24
CA GLU A 29 7.02 2.32 5.28
C GLU A 29 6.83 0.86 5.73
N PRO A 30 5.68 0.21 5.44
CA PRO A 30 5.49 -1.18 5.84
C PRO A 30 6.54 -2.06 5.18
N ILE A 31 7.23 -2.90 5.96
CA ILE A 31 8.28 -3.79 5.44
C ILE A 31 7.66 -4.93 4.62
N ILE A 32 6.41 -5.33 4.93
CA ILE A 32 5.72 -6.47 4.32
C ILE A 32 4.26 -6.15 3.99
N CYS A 33 3.72 -6.77 2.94
CA CYS A 33 2.29 -6.73 2.67
C CYS A 33 1.51 -7.58 3.69
N PRO A 34 0.43 -7.07 4.31
CA PRO A 34 -0.34 -7.82 5.31
C PRO A 34 -1.10 -9.03 4.73
N ASN A 35 -1.35 -9.05 3.41
CA ASN A 35 -2.11 -10.13 2.76
C ASN A 35 -1.17 -11.27 2.31
N CYS A 36 -0.22 -11.00 1.42
CA CYS A 36 0.67 -12.03 0.87
C CYS A 36 2.00 -12.17 1.60
N LYS A 37 2.26 -11.35 2.63
CA LYS A 37 3.48 -11.33 3.45
C LYS A 37 4.77 -11.11 2.66
N THR A 38 4.67 -10.62 1.43
CA THR A 38 5.85 -10.33 0.61
C THR A 38 6.50 -9.01 1.04
N PRO A 39 7.83 -8.96 1.21
CA PRO A 39 8.53 -7.71 1.42
C PRO A 39 8.61 -6.87 0.13
N TYR A 40 8.42 -7.49 -1.03
CA TYR A 40 8.52 -6.83 -2.34
C TYR A 40 7.18 -6.25 -2.81
N TRP A 41 6.37 -5.77 -1.87
CA TRP A 41 5.05 -5.26 -2.17
C TRP A 41 5.09 -3.91 -2.88
N ASN A 42 6.15 -3.13 -2.66
CA ASN A 42 6.40 -1.83 -3.29
C ASN A 42 7.25 -1.92 -4.57
N ILE A 43 7.60 -3.15 -5.00
CA ILE A 43 8.44 -3.35 -6.19
C ILE A 43 7.54 -3.64 -7.40
N PRO A 44 7.43 -2.72 -8.37
CA PRO A 44 6.71 -2.99 -9.61
C PRO A 44 7.43 -4.12 -10.37
N LYS A 45 6.65 -5.03 -10.96
CA LYS A 45 7.23 -6.05 -11.84
C LYS A 45 7.89 -5.34 -13.01
N LYS A 46 9.17 -5.59 -13.27
CA LYS A 46 9.85 -5.10 -14.48
C LYS A 46 9.01 -5.49 -15.69
N GLU A 47 8.39 -4.50 -16.32
CA GLU A 47 7.68 -4.71 -17.57
C GLU A 47 8.71 -5.15 -18.61
N LYS A 48 8.51 -6.36 -19.16
CA LYS A 48 9.25 -6.76 -20.36
C LYS A 48 8.70 -5.89 -21.50
N LYS A 49 9.39 -4.81 -21.84
CA LYS A 49 9.16 -4.11 -23.12
C LYS A 49 9.37 -5.15 -24.23
N LYS A 50 8.31 -5.38 -25.00
CA LYS A 50 8.28 -6.25 -26.17
C LYS A 50 8.48 -5.40 -27.42
#